data_AF-A0A522N5P7-F1
#
_entry.id   AF-A0A522N5P7-F1
#
_cell.length_a   1.000
_cell.length_b   1.000
_cell.length_c   1.000
_cell.angle_alpha   90.00
_cell.angle_beta   90.00
_cell.angle_gamma   90.00
#
_symmetry.space_group_name_H-M   'P 1'
#
loop_
_entity.id
_entity.type
_entity.pdbx_description
1 polymer ?
#
loop_
_entity_poly.entity_id
_entity_poly.type
_entity_poly.pdbx_seq_one_letter_code
_entity_poly.pdbx_strand_id
1 'polypeptide(L)'
;MNRTRLAAAATLAALLTTLAPQAPALADGAASTRNIILGGAAATLLIINHNRKVHERYAEDARRQAATAQQRDDAWAAYRSEKVAYDHEATVASELKREVAYQHRVIQDQRHQLSMAKTGQSADFARQSVAHVNAGGKSQQVAVVSYGWGSL
;
A
#
# COMPACT_ATOMS: atom_id res chain seq x y z
N MET A 1 -68.55 6.23 -3.25
CA MET A 1 -67.84 5.86 -2.01
C MET A 1 -66.58 5.09 -2.38
N ASN A 2 -65.43 5.65 -2.03
CA ASN A 2 -64.13 5.23 -2.59
C ASN A 2 -63.71 3.88 -2.01
N ARG A 3 -63.20 2.98 -2.86
CA ARG A 3 -62.79 1.59 -2.54
C ARG A 3 -61.83 1.50 -1.34
N THR A 4 -61.07 2.55 -1.07
CA THR A 4 -60.21 2.70 0.11
C THR A 4 -60.96 2.72 1.44
N ARG A 5 -62.19 3.28 1.48
CA ARG A 5 -63.02 3.30 2.70
C ARG A 5 -63.65 1.93 2.98
N LEU A 6 -63.97 1.16 1.94
CA LEU A 6 -64.45 -0.22 2.09
C LEU A 6 -63.33 -1.16 2.56
N ALA A 7 -62.11 -0.99 2.04
CA ALA A 7 -60.95 -1.74 2.50
C ALA A 7 -60.60 -1.43 3.97
N ALA A 8 -60.66 -0.16 4.37
CA ALA A 8 -60.42 0.25 5.76
C ALA A 8 -61.53 -0.23 6.72
N ALA A 9 -62.79 -0.25 6.27
CA ALA A 9 -63.90 -0.79 7.06
C ALA A 9 -63.79 -2.32 7.23
N ALA A 10 -63.35 -3.04 6.21
CA ALA A 10 -63.14 -4.48 6.28
C ALA A 10 -62.00 -4.87 7.22
N THR A 11 -60.89 -4.10 7.23
CA THR A 11 -59.78 -4.36 8.16
C THR A 11 -60.14 -4.00 9.60
N LEU A 12 -60.88 -2.91 9.83
CA LEU A 12 -61.39 -2.56 11.16
C LEU A 12 -62.39 -3.58 11.70
N ALA A 13 -63.29 -4.08 10.86
CA ALA A 13 -64.25 -5.13 11.25
C ALA A 13 -63.53 -6.44 11.59
N ALA A 14 -62.48 -6.81 10.84
CA ALA A 14 -61.66 -7.99 11.12
C ALA A 14 -60.80 -7.87 12.39
N LEU A 15 -60.41 -6.66 12.77
CA LEU A 15 -59.70 -6.39 14.04
C LEU A 15 -60.64 -6.33 15.24
N LEU A 16 -61.91 -5.94 15.04
CA LEU A 16 -62.90 -5.94 16.11
C LEU A 16 -63.43 -7.34 16.42
N THR A 17 -63.48 -8.25 15.44
CA THR A 17 -63.86 -9.66 15.67
C THR A 17 -62.79 -10.46 16.42
N THR A 18 -61.53 -10.03 16.44
CA THR A 18 -60.46 -10.67 17.23
C THR A 18 -60.39 -10.18 18.67
N LEU A 19 -61.04 -9.06 19.01
CA LEU A 19 -61.11 -8.52 20.38
C LEU A 19 -62.43 -8.80 21.11
N ALA A 20 -63.46 -9.28 20.42
CA ALA A 20 -64.72 -9.63 21.06
C ALA A 20 -64.57 -10.95 21.86
N PRO A 21 -64.85 -10.97 23.17
CA PRO A 21 -64.90 -12.21 23.93
C PRO A 21 -66.07 -13.03 23.39
N GLN A 22 -65.76 -14.13 22.71
CA GLN A 22 -66.79 -15.03 22.18
C GLN A 22 -67.51 -15.67 23.36
N ALA A 23 -68.79 -15.33 23.55
CA ALA A 23 -69.67 -16.02 24.47
C ALA A 23 -69.63 -17.54 24.19
N PRO A 24 -69.70 -18.41 25.22
CA PRO A 24 -69.42 -19.82 25.04
C PRO A 24 -70.59 -20.48 24.33
N ALA A 25 -70.41 -20.78 23.04
CA ALA A 25 -71.30 -21.69 22.34
C ALA A 25 -71.09 -23.10 22.91
N LEU A 26 -72.08 -23.59 23.66
CA LEU A 26 -72.21 -24.98 24.11
C LEU A 26 -72.45 -25.89 22.90
N ALA A 27 -71.42 -26.11 22.09
CA ALA A 27 -71.37 -27.13 21.06
C ALA A 27 -69.91 -27.60 20.95
N ASP A 28 -69.65 -28.79 21.48
CA ASP A 28 -68.38 -29.52 21.36
C ASP A 28 -67.11 -28.73 21.78
N GLY A 29 -67.08 -28.34 23.06
CA GLY A 29 -65.99 -27.54 23.63
C GLY A 29 -64.61 -28.22 23.62
N ALA A 30 -64.53 -29.55 23.50
CA ALA A 30 -63.24 -30.25 23.52
C ALA A 30 -62.46 -30.08 22.20
N ALA A 31 -63.13 -30.14 21.06
CA ALA A 31 -62.50 -29.95 19.75
C ALA A 31 -62.20 -28.47 19.45
N SER A 32 -63.13 -27.58 19.82
CA SER A 32 -63.00 -26.12 19.60
C SER A 32 -61.88 -25.51 20.44
N THR A 33 -61.79 -25.85 21.74
CA THR A 33 -60.70 -25.36 22.59
C THR A 33 -59.33 -25.88 22.15
N ARG A 34 -59.25 -27.13 21.63
CA ARG A 34 -58.01 -27.69 21.11
C ARG A 34 -57.53 -26.95 19.85
N ASN A 35 -58.44 -26.62 18.92
CA ASN A 35 -58.10 -25.86 17.71
C ASN A 35 -57.76 -24.40 18.00
N ILE A 36 -58.39 -23.76 18.98
CA ILE A 36 -58.06 -22.39 19.40
C ILE A 36 -56.71 -22.36 20.11
N ILE A 37 -56.43 -23.31 21.01
CA ILE A 37 -55.12 -23.41 21.68
C ILE A 37 -54.02 -23.77 20.68
N LEU A 38 -54.25 -24.74 19.79
CA LEU A 38 -53.29 -25.11 18.75
C LEU A 38 -53.07 -23.96 17.76
N GLY A 39 -54.14 -23.27 17.33
CA GLY A 39 -54.06 -22.13 16.42
C GLY A 39 -53.36 -20.92 17.05
N GLY A 40 -53.65 -20.61 18.32
CA GLY A 40 -53.00 -19.55 19.09
C GLY A 40 -51.52 -19.84 19.37
N ALA A 41 -51.19 -21.07 19.75
CA ALA A 41 -49.81 -21.52 19.94
C ALA A 41 -49.03 -21.52 18.62
N ALA A 42 -49.63 -21.98 17.52
CA ALA A 42 -49.01 -21.94 16.20
C ALA A 42 -48.75 -20.51 15.73
N ALA A 43 -49.70 -19.58 15.94
CA ALA A 43 -49.52 -18.17 15.62
C ALA A 43 -48.37 -17.54 16.43
N THR A 44 -48.26 -17.88 17.72
CA THR A 44 -47.19 -17.37 18.59
C THR A 44 -45.82 -17.90 18.15
N LEU A 45 -45.72 -19.19 17.79
CA LEU A 45 -44.49 -19.78 17.26
C LEU A 45 -44.08 -19.17 15.91
N LEU A 46 -45.04 -18.86 15.04
CA LEU A 46 -44.76 -18.17 13.77
C LEU A 46 -44.21 -16.76 14.01
N ILE A 47 -44.77 -16.02 14.97
CA ILE A 47 -44.30 -14.67 15.34
C ILE A 47 -42.87 -14.73 15.91
N ILE A 48 -42.59 -15.68 16.81
CA ILE A 48 -41.26 -15.85 17.40
C ILE A 48 -40.24 -16.20 16.31
N ASN A 49 -40.57 -17.12 15.41
CA ASN A 49 -39.69 -17.51 14.31
C ASN A 49 -39.47 -16.34 13.33
N HIS A 50 -40.50 -15.57 13.03
CA HIS A 50 -40.38 -14.38 12.18
C HIS A 50 -39.41 -13.36 12.78
N ASN A 51 -39.58 -13.01 14.06
CA ASN A 51 -38.72 -12.05 14.74
C ASN A 51 -37.27 -12.53 14.79
N ARG A 52 -37.06 -13.81 15.10
CA ARG A 52 -35.74 -14.43 15.06
C ARG A 52 -35.10 -14.30 13.68
N LYS A 53 -35.84 -14.62 12.61
CA LYS A 53 -35.36 -14.53 11.22
C LYS A 53 -35.03 -13.09 10.81
N VAL A 54 -35.78 -12.10 11.29
CA VAL A 54 -35.50 -10.68 11.04
C VAL A 54 -34.17 -10.27 11.69
N HIS A 55 -33.94 -10.65 12.94
CA HIS A 55 -32.67 -10.37 13.63
C HIS A 55 -31.48 -11.11 12.99
N GLU A 56 -31.68 -12.36 12.58
CA GLU A 56 -30.67 -13.13 11.84
C GLU A 56 -30.28 -12.42 10.54
N ARG A 57 -31.26 -11.90 9.78
CA ARG A 57 -31.00 -11.11 8.56
C ARG A 57 -30.21 -9.84 8.83
N TYR A 58 -30.57 -9.06 9.86
CA TYR A 58 -29.80 -7.86 10.21
C TYR A 58 -28.36 -8.19 10.64
N ALA A 59 -28.17 -9.28 11.38
CA ALA A 59 -26.84 -9.74 11.76
C ALA A 59 -26.02 -10.19 10.54
N GLU A 60 -26.63 -10.89 9.58
CA GLU A 60 -26.00 -11.27 8.32
C GLU A 60 -25.63 -10.05 7.47
N ASP A 61 -26.53 -9.08 7.33
CA ASP A 61 -26.28 -7.87 6.55
C ASP A 61 -25.17 -7.02 7.19
N ALA A 62 -25.16 -6.88 8.51
CA ALA A 62 -24.08 -6.21 9.24
C ALA A 62 -22.73 -6.92 9.03
N ARG A 63 -22.71 -8.26 9.08
CA ARG A 63 -21.49 -9.05 8.80
C ARG A 63 -21.01 -8.87 7.36
N ARG A 64 -21.92 -8.86 6.39
CA ARG A 64 -21.56 -8.62 4.98
C ARG A 64 -20.99 -7.23 4.79
N GLN A 65 -21.61 -6.21 5.38
CA GLN A 65 -21.10 -4.84 5.32
C GLN A 65 -19.71 -4.71 5.96
N ALA A 66 -19.50 -5.33 7.13
CA ALA A 66 -18.20 -5.37 7.78
C ALA A 66 -17.15 -6.09 6.92
N ALA A 67 -17.50 -7.23 6.31
CA ALA A 67 -16.60 -7.96 5.41
C ALA A 67 -16.23 -7.13 4.17
N THR A 68 -17.20 -6.44 3.56
CA THR A 68 -16.93 -5.54 2.43
C THR A 68 -16.09 -4.34 2.84
N ALA A 69 -16.33 -3.77 4.02
CA ALA A 69 -15.49 -2.69 4.55
C ALA A 69 -14.04 -3.15 4.75
N GLN A 70 -13.86 -4.30 5.39
CA GLN A 70 -12.55 -4.90 5.60
C GLN A 70 -11.81 -5.19 4.29
N GLN A 71 -12.49 -5.79 3.30
CA GLN A 71 -11.90 -6.03 1.98
C GLN A 71 -11.43 -4.75 1.28
N ARG A 72 -12.20 -3.66 1.41
CA ARG A 72 -11.79 -2.35 0.88
C ARG A 72 -10.57 -1.81 1.62
N ASP A 73 -10.59 -1.87 2.95
CA ASP A 73 -9.49 -1.36 3.77
C ASP A 73 -8.19 -2.12 3.51
N ASP A 74 -8.26 -3.45 3.36
CA ASP A 74 -7.14 -4.31 2.99
C ASP A 74 -6.60 -3.96 1.60
N ALA A 75 -7.48 -3.75 0.61
CA ALA A 75 -7.08 -3.33 -0.73
C ALA A 75 -6.41 -1.94 -0.73
N TRP A 76 -6.93 -0.99 0.05
CA TRP A 76 -6.33 0.34 0.22
C TRP A 76 -4.99 0.29 0.96
N ALA A 77 -4.84 -0.61 1.93
CA ALA A 77 -3.58 -0.82 2.63
C ALA A 77 -2.53 -1.39 1.66
N ALA A 78 -2.88 -2.40 0.87
CA ALA A 78 -2.01 -2.99 -0.14
C ALA A 78 -1.55 -1.93 -1.17
N TYR A 79 -2.50 -1.19 -1.75
CA TYR A 79 -2.18 -0.11 -2.70
C TYR A 79 -1.27 0.97 -2.11
N ARG A 80 -1.53 1.39 -0.86
CA ARG A 80 -0.67 2.38 -0.19
C ARG A 80 0.72 1.84 0.07
N SER A 81 0.84 0.57 0.45
CA SER A 81 2.16 -0.06 0.67
C SER A 81 2.99 -0.11 -0.60
N GLU A 82 2.37 -0.46 -1.74
CA GLU A 82 3.02 -0.48 -3.04
C GLU A 82 3.45 0.93 -3.48
N LYS A 83 2.56 1.91 -3.30
CA LYS A 83 2.89 3.31 -3.61
C LYS A 83 4.08 3.81 -2.80
N VAL A 84 4.12 3.55 -1.49
CA VAL A 84 5.22 3.95 -0.62
C VAL A 84 6.53 3.25 -1.03
N ALA A 85 6.47 1.97 -1.40
CA ALA A 85 7.64 1.25 -1.91
C ALA A 85 8.17 1.90 -3.19
N TYR A 86 7.28 2.25 -4.13
CA TYR A 86 7.67 2.93 -5.36
C TYR A 86 8.28 4.32 -5.12
N ASP A 87 7.66 5.13 -4.25
CA ASP A 87 8.19 6.45 -3.87
C ASP A 87 9.58 6.33 -3.22
N HIS A 88 9.79 5.27 -2.42
CA HIS A 88 11.08 4.96 -1.81
C HIS A 88 12.13 4.57 -2.87
N GLU A 89 11.80 3.67 -3.79
CA GLU A 89 12.69 3.27 -4.89
C GLU A 89 13.09 4.46 -5.77
N ALA A 90 12.15 5.34 -6.09
CA ALA A 90 12.41 6.56 -6.85
C ALA A 90 13.38 7.49 -6.11
N THR A 91 13.23 7.62 -4.79
CA THR A 91 14.12 8.41 -3.95
C THR A 91 15.54 7.84 -3.98
N VAL A 92 15.69 6.53 -3.73
CA VAL A 92 16.98 5.83 -3.76
C VAL A 92 17.66 5.96 -5.13
N ALA A 93 16.92 5.80 -6.22
CA ALA A 93 17.45 5.96 -7.57
C ALA A 93 17.98 7.38 -7.81
N SER A 94 17.28 8.40 -7.30
CA SER A 94 17.70 9.80 -7.42
C SER A 94 18.95 10.11 -6.58
N GLU A 95 19.05 9.54 -5.39
CA GLU A 95 20.22 9.66 -4.51
C GLU A 95 21.44 8.97 -5.13
N LEU A 96 21.27 7.75 -5.65
CA LEU A 96 22.33 7.03 -6.35
C LEU A 96 22.85 7.83 -7.55
N LYS A 97 21.96 8.45 -8.33
CA LYS A 97 22.36 9.30 -9.46
C LYS A 97 23.17 10.52 -9.01
N ARG A 98 22.82 11.13 -7.87
CA ARG A 98 23.59 12.26 -7.29
C ARG A 98 24.97 11.80 -6.84
N GLU A 99 25.06 10.66 -6.16
CA GLU A 99 26.32 10.09 -5.70
C GLU A 99 27.26 9.77 -6.88
N VAL A 100 26.74 9.12 -7.93
CA VAL A 100 27.52 8.82 -9.14
C VAL A 100 28.00 10.11 -9.83
N ALA A 101 27.15 11.13 -9.93
CA ALA A 101 27.54 12.42 -10.50
C ALA A 101 28.63 13.12 -9.65
N TYR A 102 28.54 13.04 -8.34
CA TYR A 102 29.54 13.56 -7.41
C TYR A 102 30.89 12.84 -7.58
N GLN A 103 30.89 11.50 -7.56
CA GLN A 103 32.08 10.69 -7.78
C GLN A 103 32.72 10.98 -9.14
N HIS A 104 31.91 11.15 -10.18
CA HIS A 104 32.40 11.49 -11.51
C HIS A 104 33.13 12.84 -11.51
N ARG A 105 32.59 13.86 -10.83
CA ARG A 105 33.24 15.17 -10.69
C ARG A 105 34.58 15.04 -9.94
N VAL A 106 34.61 14.31 -8.83
CA VAL A 106 35.85 14.09 -8.06
C VAL A 106 36.92 13.40 -8.92
N ILE A 107 36.56 12.38 -9.70
CA ILE A 107 37.50 11.70 -10.60
C ILE A 107 38.02 12.65 -11.68
N GLN A 108 37.15 13.49 -12.26
CA GLN A 108 37.57 14.48 -13.25
C GLN A 108 38.56 15.50 -12.65
N ASP A 109 38.28 16.02 -11.46
CA ASP A 109 39.16 16.95 -10.77
C ASP A 109 40.52 16.31 -10.44
N GLN A 110 40.52 15.08 -9.94
CA GLN A 110 41.75 14.31 -9.70
C GLN A 110 42.55 14.07 -10.98
N ARG A 111 41.88 13.72 -12.10
CA ARG A 111 42.53 13.57 -13.41
C ARG A 111 43.15 14.87 -13.89
N HIS A 112 42.46 15.99 -13.69
CA HIS A 112 42.97 17.31 -14.04
C HIS A 112 44.21 17.65 -13.20
N GLN A 113 44.16 17.46 -11.88
CA GLN A 113 45.30 17.66 -10.98
C GLN A 113 46.50 16.79 -11.38
N LEU A 114 46.28 15.50 -11.68
CA LEU A 114 47.33 14.61 -12.15
C LEU A 114 47.92 15.05 -13.49
N SER A 115 47.09 15.58 -14.40
CA SER A 115 47.57 16.10 -15.69
C SER A 115 48.45 17.34 -15.50
N MET A 116 48.06 18.27 -14.63
CA MET A 116 48.85 19.46 -14.29
C MET A 116 50.14 19.10 -13.55
N ALA A 117 50.09 18.11 -12.65
CA ALA A 117 51.27 17.61 -11.97
C ALA A 117 52.25 16.96 -12.96
N LYS A 118 51.76 16.16 -13.92
CA LYS A 118 52.60 15.56 -14.97
C LYS A 118 53.25 16.60 -15.88
N THR A 119 52.55 17.67 -16.25
CA THR A 119 53.15 18.74 -17.07
C THR A 119 54.11 19.63 -16.27
N GLY A 120 53.91 19.77 -14.95
CA GLY A 120 54.84 20.48 -14.06
C GLY A 120 56.06 19.65 -13.62
N GLN A 121 55.96 18.32 -13.59
CA GLN A 121 57.03 17.37 -13.26
C GLN A 121 57.72 16.75 -14.47
N SER A 122 57.61 17.36 -15.65
CA SER A 122 58.66 17.26 -16.67
C SER A 122 59.89 18.06 -16.26
N ALA A 123 60.28 18.01 -14.99
CA ALA A 123 61.64 18.31 -14.60
C ALA A 123 62.42 17.08 -15.07
N ASP A 124 63.20 17.22 -16.15
CA ASP A 124 64.16 16.21 -16.57
C ASP A 124 65.05 15.84 -15.37
N PHE A 125 64.65 14.82 -14.61
CA PHE A 125 65.43 14.28 -13.51
C PHE A 125 66.72 13.64 -14.01
N ALA A 126 66.82 13.42 -15.33
CA ALA A 126 67.99 12.95 -16.03
C ALA A 126 68.17 13.80 -17.31
N ARG A 127 69.00 14.84 -17.25
CA ARG A 127 69.44 15.53 -18.47
C ARG A 127 70.58 14.73 -19.09
N GLN A 128 70.30 14.11 -20.23
CA GLN A 128 71.33 13.45 -21.03
C GLN A 128 72.06 14.51 -21.86
N SER A 129 73.31 14.78 -21.51
CA SER A 129 74.19 15.70 -22.23
C SER A 129 75.40 14.93 -22.74
N VAL A 130 75.89 15.26 -23.93
CA VAL A 130 77.13 14.67 -24.45
C VAL A 130 78.27 15.60 -24.08
N ALA A 131 79.19 15.12 -23.23
CA ALA A 131 80.40 15.85 -22.90
C ALA A 131 81.54 15.43 -23.84
N HIS A 132 82.20 16.40 -24.44
CA HIS A 132 83.43 16.17 -25.19
C HIS A 132 84.61 16.29 -24.25
N VAL A 133 85.31 15.18 -23.99
CA VAL A 133 86.51 15.18 -23.17
C VAL A 133 87.72 15.00 -24.08
N ASN A 134 88.65 15.95 -24.02
CA ASN A 134 89.94 15.85 -24.70
C ASN A 134 90.97 15.29 -23.72
N ALA A 135 91.29 14.01 -23.85
CA ALA A 135 92.39 13.38 -23.13
C ALA A 135 93.46 12.94 -24.12
N GLY A 136 94.65 13.56 -24.06
CA GLY A 136 95.82 13.11 -24.82
C GLY A 136 95.69 13.14 -26.35
N GLY A 137 95.02 14.16 -26.92
CA GLY A 137 94.95 14.36 -28.37
C GLY A 137 93.86 13.55 -29.10
N LYS A 138 93.01 12.80 -28.38
CA LYS A 138 91.83 12.13 -28.93
C LYS A 138 90.57 12.73 -28.30
N SER A 139 89.64 13.20 -29.13
CA SER A 139 88.33 13.67 -28.69
C SER A 139 87.40 12.47 -28.54
N GLN A 140 86.90 12.22 -27.33
CA GLN A 140 85.90 11.19 -27.06
C GLN A 140 84.60 11.85 -26.60
N GLN A 141 83.49 11.39 -27.19
CA GLN A 141 82.14 11.77 -26.79
C GLN A 141 81.68 10.80 -25.72
N VAL A 142 81.41 11.31 -24.52
CA VAL A 142 80.88 10.50 -23.41
C VAL A 142 79.46 10.99 -23.13
N ALA A 143 78.51 10.06 -23.16
CA ALA A 143 77.14 10.33 -22.74
C ALA A 143 77.12 10.51 -21.22
N VAL A 144 76.83 11.72 -20.74
CA VAL A 144 76.72 12.05 -19.32
C VAL A 144 75.25 12.23 -18.99
N VAL A 145 74.76 11.39 -18.09
CA VAL A 145 73.42 11.52 -17.52
C VAL A 145 73.57 12.25 -16.19
N SER A 146 73.07 13.50 -16.14
CA SER A 146 73.10 14.31 -14.91
C SER A 146 71.75 14.22 -14.22
N TYR A 147 71.78 13.84 -12.93
CA TYR A 147 70.58 13.81 -12.09
C TYR A 147 70.47 15.10 -11.29
N GLY A 148 69.55 15.97 -11.70
CA GLY A 148 69.24 17.21 -11.00
C GLY A 148 68.25 16.95 -9.88
N TRP A 149 68.72 16.94 -8.63
CA TRP A 149 67.85 17.05 -7.47
C TRP A 149 67.47 18.54 -7.37
N GLY A 150 66.24 18.89 -7.76
CA GLY A 150 65.79 20.29 -7.76
C GLY A 150 66.09 21.00 -6.43
N SER A 151 66.41 22.30 -6.48
CA SER A 151 66.63 23.09 -5.27
C SER A 151 65.33 23.22 -4.48
N LEU A 152 65.42 22.99 -3.17
CA LEU A 152 64.34 23.25 -2.20
C LEU A 152 63.91 24.72 -2.21
#